data_AF-A0A7S1LI38-F1
#
_entry.id   AF-A0A7S1LI38-F1
#
_cell.length_a   1.000
_cell.length_b   1.000
_cell.length_c   1.000
_cell.angle_alpha   90.00
_cell.angle_beta   90.00
_cell.angle_gamma   90.00
#
_symmetry.space_group_name_H-M   'P 1'
#
loop_
_entity.id
_entity.type
_entity.pdbx_description
1 polymer ?
#
loop_
_entity_poly.entity_id
_entity_poly.type
_entity_poly.pdbx_seq_one_letter_code
_entity_poly.pdbx_strand_id
1 'polypeptide(L)'
;RLADLRKHEVAELCGAWPGTAPLRAEKALHCANTHALYSRDAGVRALVPAFDLMNHDPRPNAMWSLDPGDLSVTVTATRPISPEEEVTICYDSVPNAELLLMYGFVAEGDGPHRCL
;
A
#
# COMPACT_ATOMS: atom_id res chain seq x y z
N ARG A 1 -15.96 4.16 -14.87
CA ARG A 1 -16.09 4.12 -13.38
C ARG A 1 -14.74 4.21 -12.66
N LEU A 2 -13.76 3.30 -12.83
CA LEU A 2 -12.40 3.49 -12.25
C LEU A 2 -11.50 4.45 -13.06
N ALA A 3 -11.54 4.37 -14.39
CA ALA A 3 -10.78 5.28 -15.25
C ALA A 3 -11.25 6.75 -15.13
N ASP A 4 -12.52 6.97 -14.78
CA ASP A 4 -13.09 8.32 -14.63
C ASP A 4 -12.74 8.92 -13.26
N LEU A 5 -12.68 8.10 -12.20
CA LEU A 5 -12.18 8.51 -10.89
C LEU A 5 -10.71 8.97 -10.96
N ARG A 6 -9.85 8.19 -11.64
CA ARG A 6 -8.44 8.58 -11.84
C ARG A 6 -8.28 9.89 -12.60
N LYS A 7 -9.13 10.17 -13.61
CA LYS A 7 -9.11 11.44 -14.33
C LYS A 7 -9.47 12.63 -13.44
N HIS A 8 -10.41 12.44 -12.53
CA HIS A 8 -10.81 13.47 -11.58
C HIS A 8 -9.68 13.78 -10.59
N GLU A 9 -9.09 12.76 -9.97
CA GLU A 9 -7.96 12.92 -9.03
C GLU A 9 -6.74 13.58 -9.70
N VAL A 10 -6.45 13.21 -10.96
CA VAL A 10 -5.38 13.86 -11.74
C VAL A 10 -5.68 15.34 -11.96
N ALA A 11 -6.92 15.68 -12.30
CA ALA A 11 -7.32 17.07 -12.51
C ALA A 11 -7.26 17.88 -11.20
N GLU A 12 -7.70 17.30 -10.10
CA GLU A 12 -7.60 17.92 -8.77
C GLU A 12 -6.14 18.18 -8.38
N LEU A 13 -5.26 17.19 -8.55
CA LEU A 13 -3.84 17.35 -8.22
C LEU A 13 -3.17 18.41 -9.10
N CYS A 14 -3.46 18.43 -10.40
CA CYS A 14 -3.00 19.48 -11.32
C CYS A 14 -3.53 20.87 -10.94
N GLY A 15 -4.77 20.96 -10.45
CA GLY A 15 -5.37 22.21 -9.97
C GLY A 15 -4.74 22.72 -8.68
N ALA A 16 -4.43 21.81 -7.75
CA ALA A 16 -3.78 22.12 -6.48
C ALA A 16 -2.29 22.50 -6.64
N TRP A 17 -1.61 21.94 -7.64
CA TRP A 17 -0.21 22.25 -7.97
C TRP A 17 -0.04 22.73 -9.42
N PRO A 18 -0.24 24.04 -9.67
CA PRO A 18 -0.06 24.63 -10.99
C PRO A 18 1.34 24.33 -11.56
N GLY A 19 1.37 23.84 -12.81
CA GLY A 19 2.61 23.44 -13.48
C GLY A 19 2.91 21.93 -13.44
N THR A 20 2.11 21.14 -12.71
CA THR A 20 2.20 19.68 -12.74
C THR A 20 1.58 19.14 -14.03
N ALA A 21 2.39 18.51 -14.89
CA ALA A 21 1.87 17.82 -16.07
C ALA A 21 0.97 16.63 -15.67
N PRO A 22 -0.12 16.33 -16.40
CA PRO A 22 -1.05 15.24 -16.05
C PRO A 22 -0.37 13.88 -15.85
N LEU A 23 0.62 13.54 -16.68
CA LEU A 23 1.38 12.30 -16.54
C LEU A 23 2.18 12.24 -15.23
N ARG A 24 2.69 13.38 -14.74
CA ARG A 24 3.39 13.45 -13.46
C ARG A 24 2.40 13.26 -12.29
N ALA A 25 1.21 13.84 -12.41
CA ALA A 25 0.14 13.67 -11.44
C ALA A 25 -0.32 12.20 -11.37
N GLU A 26 -0.52 11.56 -12.52
CA GLU A 26 -0.88 10.14 -12.60
C GLU A 26 0.16 9.25 -11.91
N LYS A 27 1.46 9.49 -12.17
CA LYS A 27 2.56 8.76 -11.50
C LYS A 27 2.58 8.99 -9.99
N ALA A 28 2.37 10.23 -9.55
CA ALA A 28 2.35 10.56 -8.13
C ALA A 28 1.18 9.87 -7.41
N LEU A 29 -0.01 9.90 -8.00
CA LEU A 29 -1.19 9.20 -7.48
C LEU A 29 -0.97 7.69 -7.46
N HIS A 30 -0.41 7.12 -8.52
CA HIS A 30 -0.08 5.70 -8.55
C HIS A 30 0.88 5.32 -7.42
N CYS A 31 1.96 6.08 -7.25
CA CYS A 31 2.92 5.88 -6.15
C CYS A 31 2.22 5.94 -4.77
N ALA A 32 1.42 6.98 -4.52
CA ALA A 32 0.67 7.11 -3.27
C ALA A 32 -0.38 6.01 -3.07
N ASN A 33 -0.97 5.48 -4.13
CA ASN A 33 -1.99 4.42 -4.06
C ASN A 33 -1.39 3.04 -3.77
N THR A 34 -0.15 2.79 -4.19
CA THR A 34 0.47 1.48 -4.04
C THR A 34 1.45 1.38 -2.89
N HIS A 35 1.99 2.51 -2.41
CA HIS A 35 3.05 2.53 -1.39
C HIS A 35 2.66 3.22 -0.08
N ALA A 36 1.51 3.93 -0.04
CA ALA A 36 1.11 4.57 1.20
C ALA A 36 0.59 3.52 2.19
N LEU A 37 1.16 3.58 3.38
CA LEU A 37 0.55 3.07 4.61
C LEU A 37 -0.81 3.74 4.80
N TYR A 38 -1.82 2.96 5.20
CA TYR A 38 -3.07 3.48 5.75
C TYR A 38 -3.35 2.87 7.12
N SER A 39 -3.29 3.70 8.16
CA SER A 39 -3.74 3.32 9.50
C SER A 39 -5.18 3.78 9.71
N ARG A 40 -6.11 2.82 9.75
CA ARG A 40 -7.54 3.09 10.01
C ARG A 40 -7.75 3.70 11.39
N ASP A 41 -7.02 3.21 12.39
CA ASP A 41 -7.16 3.65 13.79
C ASP A 41 -6.69 5.09 13.99
N ALA A 42 -5.59 5.47 13.33
CA ALA A 42 -5.07 6.84 13.39
C ALA A 42 -5.72 7.77 12.35
N GLY A 43 -6.45 7.24 11.36
CA GLY A 43 -6.93 8.01 10.21
C GLY A 43 -5.80 8.59 9.35
N VAL A 44 -4.61 8.00 9.40
CA VAL A 44 -3.40 8.51 8.74
C VAL A 44 -3.12 7.73 7.47
N ARG A 45 -2.80 8.47 6.41
CA ARG A 45 -2.24 7.94 5.17
C ARG A 45 -0.90 8.60 4.90
N ALA A 46 0.17 7.81 4.78
CA ALA A 46 1.52 8.34 4.62
C ALA A 46 2.41 7.45 3.75
N LEU A 47 3.34 8.07 3.03
CA LEU A 47 4.49 7.37 2.46
C LEU A 47 5.55 7.26 3.54
N VAL A 48 5.96 6.04 3.88
CA VAL A 48 6.92 5.77 4.95
C VAL A 48 8.14 5.10 4.34
N PRO A 49 9.26 5.84 4.18
CA PRO A 49 10.47 5.28 3.60
C PRO A 49 10.93 4.02 4.32
N ALA A 50 11.46 3.06 3.57
CA ALA A 50 11.90 1.72 4.01
C ALA A 50 10.77 0.77 4.40
N PHE A 51 9.69 1.25 5.01
CA PHE A 51 8.47 0.45 5.20
C PHE A 51 7.80 0.14 3.86
N ASP A 52 7.79 1.12 2.95
CA ASP A 52 7.22 1.01 1.60
C ASP A 52 7.91 0.00 0.68
N LEU A 53 9.06 -0.55 1.10
CA LEU A 53 9.77 -1.61 0.39
C LEU A 53 9.32 -3.03 0.81
N MET A 54 8.55 -3.18 1.89
CA MET A 54 8.12 -4.49 2.38
C MET A 54 7.03 -5.07 1.48
N ASN A 55 7.17 -6.33 1.08
CA ASN A 55 6.21 -7.00 0.21
C ASN A 55 5.04 -7.65 0.97
N HIS A 56 3.96 -7.92 0.22
CA HIS A 56 2.79 -8.65 0.70
C HIS A 56 3.06 -10.15 0.77
N ASP A 57 2.66 -10.79 1.87
CA ASP A 57 2.44 -12.24 1.95
C ASP A 57 1.13 -12.51 2.71
N PRO A 58 0.27 -13.45 2.28
CA PRO A 58 -0.95 -13.82 3.00
C PRO A 58 -0.69 -14.47 4.37
N ARG A 59 0.53 -14.96 4.61
CA ARG A 59 1.03 -15.53 5.87
C ARG A 59 2.35 -14.84 6.24
N PRO A 60 2.29 -13.54 6.58
CA PRO A 60 3.49 -12.72 6.75
C PRO A 60 4.30 -13.15 7.98
N ASN A 61 5.61 -12.89 7.94
CA ASN A 61 6.50 -13.14 9.08
C ASN A 61 6.73 -11.90 9.95
N ALA A 62 6.13 -10.76 9.60
CA ALA A 62 6.09 -9.56 10.41
C ALA A 62 4.69 -8.93 10.46
N MET A 63 4.44 -8.20 11.55
CA MET A 63 3.30 -7.30 11.70
C MET A 63 3.81 -5.87 11.90
N TRP A 64 2.96 -4.89 11.66
CA TRP A 64 3.32 -3.49 11.87
C TRP A 64 2.26 -2.76 12.71
N SER A 65 2.69 -1.68 13.36
CA SER A 65 1.83 -0.75 14.10
C SER A 65 2.28 0.68 13.86
N LEU A 66 1.33 1.61 13.93
CA LEU A 66 1.60 3.05 13.94
C LEU A 66 1.30 3.58 15.34
N ASP A 67 2.26 4.24 15.99
CA ASP A 67 2.01 4.96 17.22
C ASP A 67 1.28 6.29 16.90
N PRO A 68 0.06 6.53 17.41
CA PRO A 68 -0.68 7.75 17.12
C PRO A 68 -0.09 9.00 17.81
N GLY A 69 0.79 8.84 18.79
CA GLY A 69 1.42 9.93 19.55
C GLY A 69 2.58 10.58 18.81
N ASP A 70 3.45 9.78 18.17
CA ASP A 70 4.64 10.28 17.46
C ASP A 70 4.70 9.90 15.98
N LEU A 71 3.69 9.17 15.48
CA LEU A 71 3.57 8.69 14.11
C LEU A 71 4.71 7.74 13.68
N SER A 72 5.38 7.10 14.64
CA SER A 72 6.38 6.09 14.35
C SER A 72 5.72 4.79 13.85
N VAL A 73 6.30 4.21 12.81
CA VAL A 73 5.93 2.89 12.31
C VAL A 73 6.90 1.88 12.88
N THR A 74 6.36 0.90 13.61
CA THR A 74 7.13 -0.22 14.15
C THR A 74 6.78 -1.48 13.39
N VAL A 75 7.80 -2.23 12.96
CA VAL A 75 7.64 -3.55 12.33
C VAL A 75 8.23 -4.60 13.28
N THR A 76 7.41 -5.58 13.64
CA THR A 76 7.76 -6.61 14.62
C THR A 76 7.65 -7.98 13.99
N ALA A 77 8.73 -8.76 14.04
CA ALA A 77 8.73 -10.15 13.60
C ALA A 77 7.76 -10.98 14.46
N THR A 78 6.93 -11.81 13.82
CA THR A 78 5.97 -12.69 14.51
C THR A 78 6.57 -14.05 14.87
N ARG A 79 7.74 -14.35 14.31
CA ARG A 79 8.55 -15.54 14.54
C ARG A 79 10.01 -15.24 14.22
N PRO A 80 10.97 -16.13 14.55
CA PRO A 80 12.32 -16.02 14.01
C PRO A 80 12.31 -15.96 12.47
N ILE A 81 13.13 -15.07 11.92
CA ILE A 81 13.34 -14.88 10.48
C ILE A 81 14.79 -15.28 10.19
N SER A 82 14.99 -16.18 9.24
CA SER A 82 16.34 -16.64 8.88
C SER A 82 17.11 -15.53 8.14
N PRO A 83 18.46 -15.53 8.20
CA PRO A 83 19.24 -14.71 7.28
C PRO A 83 18.80 -14.97 5.84
N GLU A 84 18.70 -13.90 5.04
CA GLU A 84 18.24 -13.92 3.63
C GLU A 84 16.76 -14.25 3.42
N GLU A 85 16.01 -14.59 4.48
CA GLU A 85 14.56 -14.66 4.40
C GLU A 85 13.97 -13.23 4.31
N GLU A 86 13.09 -13.02 3.33
CA GLU A 86 12.43 -11.73 3.16
C GLU A 86 11.50 -11.41 4.34
N VAL A 87 11.53 -10.17 4.80
CA VAL A 87 10.55 -9.67 5.77
C VAL A 87 9.29 -9.24 5.01
N THR A 88 8.18 -9.93 5.25
CA THR A 88 6.90 -9.68 4.60
C THR A 88 5.84 -9.23 5.58
N ILE A 89 4.91 -8.40 5.10
CA ILE A 89 3.73 -7.93 5.83
C ILE A 89 2.46 -8.31 5.06
N CYS A 90 1.29 -8.15 5.66
CA CYS A 90 0.02 -8.22 4.94
C CYS A 90 -0.46 -6.80 4.63
N TYR A 91 -0.62 -6.48 3.35
CA TYR A 91 -1.16 -5.18 2.90
C TYR A 91 -2.63 -4.99 3.28
N ASP A 92 -3.48 -5.96 2.93
CA ASP A 92 -4.91 -5.94 3.26
C ASP A 92 -5.51 -7.35 3.10
N SER A 93 -6.66 -7.59 3.72
CA SER A 93 -7.45 -8.82 3.59
C SER A 93 -8.47 -8.72 2.44
N VAL A 94 -7.98 -8.45 1.23
CA VAL A 94 -8.81 -8.20 0.04
C VAL A 94 -8.68 -9.31 -1.03
N PRO A 95 -9.69 -9.47 -1.91
CA PRO A 95 -9.64 -10.38 -3.06
C PRO A 95 -8.51 -10.09 -4.06
N ASN A 96 -8.08 -11.10 -4.82
CA ASN A 96 -7.06 -10.97 -5.87
C ASN A 96 -7.45 -9.96 -6.95
N ALA A 97 -8.74 -9.78 -7.24
CA ALA A 97 -9.20 -8.74 -8.15
C ALA A 97 -8.79 -7.34 -7.67
N GLU A 98 -8.86 -7.09 -6.37
CA GLU A 98 -8.47 -5.81 -5.76
C GLU A 98 -6.95 -5.68 -5.69
N LEU A 99 -6.24 -6.75 -5.32
CA LEU A 99 -4.77 -6.77 -5.36
C LEU A 99 -4.22 -6.47 -6.76
N LEU A 100 -4.84 -7.04 -7.80
CA LEU A 100 -4.43 -6.82 -9.18
C LEU A 100 -4.66 -5.36 -9.62
N LEU A 101 -5.81 -4.78 -9.25
CA LEU A 101 -6.16 -3.42 -9.63
C LEU A 101 -5.35 -2.36 -8.88
N MET A 102 -5.03 -2.61 -7.61
CA MET A 102 -4.28 -1.69 -6.77
C MET A 102 -2.78 -1.87 -6.94
N TYR A 103 -2.26 -3.07 -6.71
CA TYR A 103 -0.83 -3.35 -6.58
C TYR A 103 -0.20 -4.04 -7.79
N GLY A 104 -1.02 -4.54 -8.72
CA GLY A 104 -0.52 -5.15 -9.96
C GLY A 104 -0.07 -6.60 -9.82
N PHE A 105 -0.49 -7.31 -8.77
CA PHE A 105 -0.19 -8.74 -8.57
C PHE A 105 -1.41 -9.52 -8.05
N VAL A 106 -1.32 -10.85 -8.07
CA VAL A 106 -2.25 -11.76 -7.39
C VAL A 106 -1.48 -12.63 -6.41
N ALA A 107 -2.03 -12.87 -5.23
CA ALA A 107 -1.42 -13.73 -4.22
C ALA A 107 -1.69 -15.21 -4.53
N GLU A 108 -0.68 -16.04 -4.33
CA GLU A 108 -0.77 -17.50 -4.43
C GLU A 108 -1.13 -18.14 -3.07
N GLY A 109 -1.78 -19.30 -3.09
CA GLY A 109 -2.11 -20.08 -1.89
C GLY A 109 -3.57 -20.00 -1.42
N ASP A 110 -3.88 -20.71 -0.33
CA ASP A 110 -5.24 -20.82 0.23
C ASP A 110 -5.49 -19.73 1.27
N GLY A 111 -6.25 -18.70 0.88
CA GLY A 111 -6.63 -17.57 1.75
C GLY A 111 -7.82 -16.77 1.19
N PRO A 112 -8.35 -15.77 1.93
CA PRO A 112 -9.49 -14.94 1.50
C PRO A 112 -9.23 -14.18 0.19
N HIS A 113 -7.97 -14.12 -0.24
CA HIS A 113 -7.48 -13.48 -1.45
C HIS A 113 -7.83 -14.24 -2.74
N ARG A 114 -8.36 -15.47 -2.71
CA ARG A 114 -8.72 -16.24 -3.94
C ARG A 114 -10.01 -15.79 -4.65
N CYS A 115 -10.70 -14.78 -4.15
CA CYS A 115 -11.97 -14.34 -4.75
C CYS A 115 -11.74 -13.47 -6.01
N LEU A 116 -12.50 -13.76 -7.07
CA LEU A 116 -12.75 -12.87 -8.21
C LEU A 116 -14.12 -12.22 -8.05
#